data_AF-A0A024UC86-F1
#
_entry.id   AF-A0A024UC86-F1
#
_cell.length_a   1.000
_cell.length_b   1.000
_cell.length_c   1.000
_cell.angle_alpha   90.00
_cell.angle_beta   90.00
_cell.angle_gamma   90.00
#
_symmetry.space_group_name_H-M   'P 1'
#
loop_
_entity.id
_entity.type
_entity.pdbx_description
1 polymer ?
#
loop_
_entity_poly.entity_id
_entity_poly.type
_entity_poly.pdbx_seq_one_letter_code
_entity_poly.pdbx_strand_id
1 'polypeptide(L)'
;MVFGSVRPGLGRKTTDRADAVCQKCLQKGHWMFECQGKPAYVSRPSRSKQLANPKLRQPFNTDKPPERSVFQAGSKAIDDGKAKKVLAELVKLVQLIQFIRFIRFIVIFKLRK
;
A
#
# COMPACT_ATOMS: atom_id res chain seq x y z
N MET A 1 23.33 -14.85 -29.65
CA MET A 1 22.22 -14.25 -30.42
C MET A 1 21.03 -14.10 -29.48
N VAL A 2 20.71 -12.87 -29.04
CA VAL A 2 19.56 -12.62 -28.17
C VAL A 2 18.38 -12.32 -29.07
N PHE A 3 17.47 -13.29 -29.23
CA PHE A 3 16.19 -13.05 -29.89
C PHE A 3 15.48 -11.91 -29.17
N GLY A 4 15.28 -10.80 -29.88
CA GLY A 4 14.63 -9.61 -29.34
C GLY A 4 13.27 -9.97 -28.78
N SER A 5 13.11 -9.84 -27.47
CA SER A 5 11.82 -9.87 -26.81
C SER A 5 10.92 -8.84 -27.50
N VAL A 6 9.90 -9.31 -28.21
CA VAL A 6 8.93 -8.47 -28.91
C VAL A 6 8.40 -7.46 -27.90
N ARG A 7 8.80 -6.19 -28.04
CA ARG A 7 8.31 -5.10 -27.20
C ARG A 7 6.81 -4.93 -27.52
N PRO A 8 5.89 -5.18 -26.57
CA PRO A 8 4.49 -4.83 -26.78
C PRO A 8 4.44 -3.31 -26.96
N GLY A 9 4.09 -2.83 -28.16
CA GLY A 9 4.03 -1.41 -28.47
C GLY A 9 4.77 -0.97 -29.74
N LEU A 10 5.68 -1.78 -30.30
CA LEU A 10 6.24 -1.49 -31.64
C LEU A 10 5.43 -2.24 -32.73
N GLY A 11 4.35 -1.59 -33.19
CA GLY A 11 3.85 -1.78 -34.56
C GLY A 11 3.02 -3.02 -34.89
N ARG A 12 2.72 -3.93 -33.95
CA ARG A 12 1.75 -5.00 -34.21
C ARG A 12 0.34 -4.49 -33.91
N LYS A 13 -0.44 -4.21 -34.97
CA LYS A 13 -1.89 -3.96 -34.89
C LYS A 13 -2.59 -5.26 -34.51
N THR A 14 -2.88 -5.45 -33.23
CA THR A 14 -3.71 -6.57 -32.73
C THR A 14 -5.17 -6.22 -33.04
N THR A 15 -5.64 -6.50 -34.25
CA THR A 15 -7.03 -6.22 -34.64
C THR A 15 -8.00 -7.26 -34.07
N ASP A 16 -7.49 -8.41 -33.66
CA ASP A 16 -8.28 -9.51 -33.12
C ASP A 16 -8.66 -9.28 -31.65
N ARG A 17 -9.94 -9.48 -31.34
CA ARG A 17 -10.50 -9.34 -29.99
C ARG A 17 -9.77 -10.20 -28.96
N ALA A 18 -9.32 -11.39 -29.36
CA ALA A 18 -8.58 -12.32 -28.50
C ALA A 18 -7.20 -11.79 -28.07
N ASP A 19 -6.55 -10.99 -28.93
CA ASP A 19 -5.21 -10.45 -28.69
C ASP A 19 -5.23 -9.03 -28.10
N ALA A 20 -6.40 -8.38 -28.09
CA ALA A 20 -6.59 -7.07 -27.48
C ALA A 20 -6.38 -7.12 -25.96
N VAL A 21 -5.40 -6.36 -25.46
CA VAL A 21 -5.14 -6.15 -24.03
C VAL A 21 -5.91 -4.91 -23.58
N CYS A 22 -6.80 -5.07 -22.60
CA CYS A 22 -7.54 -3.96 -22.01
C CYS A 22 -6.66 -3.20 -21.00
N GLN A 23 -6.49 -1.89 -21.17
CA GLN A 23 -5.66 -1.08 -20.26
C GLN A 23 -6.30 -0.85 -18.88
N LYS A 24 -7.62 -1.06 -18.75
CA LYS A 24 -8.36 -0.85 -17.49
C LYS A 24 -8.18 -2.01 -16.52
N CYS A 25 -8.37 -3.25 -16.99
CA CYS A 25 -8.28 -4.46 -16.18
C CYS A 25 -6.99 -5.27 -16.41
N LEU A 26 -6.16 -4.91 -17.40
CA LEU A 26 -4.94 -5.60 -17.81
C LEU A 26 -5.13 -7.05 -18.30
N GLN A 27 -6.35 -7.46 -18.65
CA GLN A 27 -6.65 -8.77 -19.23
C GLN A 27 -6.74 -8.74 -20.76
N LYS A 28 -6.54 -9.90 -21.39
CA LYS A 28 -6.71 -10.11 -22.84
C LYS A 28 -8.15 -10.53 -23.16
N GLY A 29 -8.62 -10.28 -24.38
CA GLY A 29 -9.88 -10.81 -24.88
C GLY A 29 -11.01 -9.80 -25.06
N HIS A 30 -10.79 -8.52 -24.73
CA HIS A 30 -11.76 -7.45 -24.96
C HIS A 30 -11.09 -6.08 -25.07
N TRP A 31 -11.79 -5.16 -25.70
CA TRP A 31 -11.38 -3.76 -25.80
C TRP A 31 -11.80 -2.96 -24.58
N MET A 32 -11.17 -1.81 -24.33
CA MET A 32 -11.43 -0.98 -23.15
C MET A 32 -12.90 -0.55 -23.02
N PHE A 33 -13.60 -0.34 -24.14
CA PHE A 33 -14.99 0.12 -24.15
C PHE A 33 -16.01 -0.93 -23.69
N GLU A 34 -15.66 -2.21 -23.74
CA GLU A 34 -16.54 -3.33 -23.32
C GLU A 34 -16.19 -3.80 -21.90
N CYS A 35 -15.16 -3.21 -21.30
CA CYS A 35 -14.63 -3.63 -20.01
C CYS A 35 -15.56 -3.25 -18.86
N GLN A 36 -16.34 -4.22 -18.40
CA GLN A 36 -17.18 -4.12 -17.19
C GLN A 36 -16.38 -4.28 -15.88
N GLY A 37 -15.11 -4.68 -15.97
CA GLY A 37 -14.22 -4.87 -14.82
C GLY A 37 -13.83 -3.57 -14.10
N LYS A 38 -13.46 -3.72 -12.82
CA LYS A 38 -12.86 -2.65 -12.00
C LYS A 38 -11.42 -2.36 -12.45
N PRO A 39 -10.91 -1.13 -12.30
CA PRO A 39 -9.52 -0.82 -12.63
C PRO A 39 -8.56 -1.62 -11.77
N ALA A 40 -7.66 -2.36 -12.41
CA ALA A 40 -6.66 -3.16 -11.69
C ALA A 40 -5.43 -2.30 -11.41
N TYR A 41 -5.15 -2.02 -10.14
CA TYR A 41 -3.90 -1.38 -9.75
C TYR A 41 -2.84 -2.44 -9.45
N VAL A 42 -1.85 -2.55 -10.32
CA VAL A 42 -0.70 -3.44 -10.09
C VAL A 42 0.40 -2.62 -9.43
N SER A 43 0.75 -2.95 -8.19
CA SER A 43 1.89 -2.33 -7.51
C SER A 43 3.19 -2.72 -8.22
N ARG A 44 3.88 -1.74 -8.80
CA ARG A 44 5.17 -1.97 -9.43
C ARG A 44 6.30 -1.78 -8.40
N PRO A 45 7.19 -2.76 -8.20
CA PRO A 45 8.32 -2.58 -7.32
C PRO A 45 9.23 -1.46 -7.85
N SER A 46 9.66 -0.56 -6.97
CA SER A 46 10.64 0.48 -7.33
C SER A 46 11.92 -0.13 -7.89
N ARG A 47 12.62 0.58 -8.78
CA ARG A 47 13.88 0.12 -9.39
C ARG A 47 14.88 -0.41 -8.35
N SER A 48 15.07 0.30 -7.24
CA SER A 48 15.94 -0.14 -6.14
C SER A 48 15.48 -1.46 -5.49
N LYS A 49 14.16 -1.67 -5.38
CA LYS A 49 13.58 -2.92 -4.84
C LYS A 49 13.76 -4.10 -5.80
N GLN A 50 13.86 -3.85 -7.10
CA GLN A 50 14.17 -4.89 -8.09
C GLN A 50 15.67 -5.26 -8.06
N LEU A 51 16.56 -4.27 -7.96
CA LEU A 51 18.01 -4.48 -7.85
C LEU A 51 18.45 -5.10 -6.51
N ALA A 52 17.57 -5.15 -5.50
CA ALA A 52 17.84 -5.90 -4.27
C ALA A 52 18.10 -7.38 -4.57
N ASN A 53 17.43 -7.96 -5.57
CA ASN A 53 17.65 -9.32 -6.01
C ASN A 53 18.89 -9.39 -6.92
N PRO A 54 19.95 -10.14 -6.54
CA PRO A 54 21.19 -10.21 -7.32
C PRO A 54 20.99 -10.83 -8.71
N LYS A 55 19.97 -11.68 -8.88
CA LYS A 55 19.63 -12.33 -10.16
C LYS A 55 19.05 -11.37 -11.22
N LEU A 56 18.48 -10.25 -10.79
CA LEU A 56 17.88 -9.24 -11.68
C LEU A 56 18.85 -8.09 -11.98
N ARG A 57 20.08 -8.15 -11.46
CA ARG A 57 21.10 -7.14 -11.72
C ARG A 57 21.71 -7.36 -13.10
N GLN A 58 22.12 -6.25 -13.69
CA GLN A 58 22.93 -6.30 -14.90
C GLN A 58 24.33 -6.80 -14.51
N PRO A 59 25.02 -7.56 -15.39
CA PRO A 59 26.29 -8.20 -15.07
C PRO A 59 27.43 -7.22 -14.73
N PHE A 60 27.32 -5.95 -15.15
CA PHE A 60 28.29 -4.91 -14.82
C PHE A 60 28.04 -4.22 -13.48
N ASN A 61 26.91 -4.49 -12.81
CA ASN A 61 26.53 -3.86 -11.55
C ASN A 61 26.70 -4.87 -10.41
N THR A 62 27.96 -5.04 -9.98
CA THR A 62 28.37 -5.91 -8.87
C THR A 62 28.15 -5.24 -7.51
N ASP A 63 28.15 -3.92 -7.45
CA ASP A 63 28.02 -3.16 -6.22
C ASP A 63 26.64 -3.31 -5.60
N LYS A 64 26.61 -3.69 -4.32
CA LYS A 64 25.36 -3.78 -3.56
C LYS A 64 24.84 -2.35 -3.35
N PRO A 65 23.60 -2.03 -3.76
CA PRO A 65 23.02 -0.72 -3.51
C PRO A 65 23.11 -0.41 -2.01
N PRO A 66 23.49 0.81 -1.62
CA PRO A 66 23.59 1.18 -0.22
C PRO A 66 22.25 0.94 0.46
N GLU A 67 22.29 0.35 1.66
CA GLU A 67 21.10 0.08 2.42
C GLU A 67 20.36 1.40 2.70
N ARG A 68 19.04 1.43 2.49
CA ARG A 68 18.22 2.65 2.66
C ARG A 68 18.28 3.25 4.07
N SER A 69 18.79 2.52 5.05
CA SER A 69 19.05 2.98 6.42
C SER A 69 20.00 4.18 6.47
N VAL A 70 20.90 4.33 5.50
CA VAL A 70 21.88 5.43 5.47
C VAL A 70 21.25 6.78 5.06
N PHE A 71 20.11 6.76 4.35
CA PHE A 71 19.40 7.99 3.93
C PHE A 71 18.22 8.37 4.85
N GLN A 72 17.87 7.53 5.83
CA GLN A 72 16.87 7.84 6.85
C GLN A 72 17.48 8.64 8.03
N ALA A 73 18.46 9.50 7.76
CA ALA A 73 18.93 10.49 8.73
C ALA A 73 17.98 11.71 8.84
N GLY A 74 16.69 11.55 8.50
CA GLY A 74 15.72 12.65 8.47
C GLY A 74 14.27 12.28 8.79
N SER A 75 13.88 11.00 8.79
CA SER A 75 12.63 10.58 9.43
C SER A 75 12.94 10.26 10.89
N LYS A 76 12.74 11.24 11.78
CA LYS A 76 12.65 10.96 13.21
C LYS A 76 11.71 9.77 13.38
N ALA A 77 12.20 8.68 13.97
CA ALA A 77 11.33 7.63 14.44
C ALA A 77 10.21 8.33 15.23
N ILE A 78 8.96 8.17 14.80
CA ILE A 78 7.84 8.58 15.63
C ILE A 78 7.93 7.61 16.80
N ASP A 79 8.31 8.11 17.98
CA ASP A 79 8.49 7.28 19.16
C ASP A 79 7.16 6.57 19.48
N ASP A 80 7.00 5.33 19.01
CA ASP A 80 5.78 4.52 19.17
C ASP A 80 5.40 4.37 20.65
N GLY A 81 6.39 4.50 21.55
CA GLY A 81 6.20 4.52 22.99
C GLY A 81 5.48 5.76 23.53
N LYS A 82 5.64 6.93 22.91
CA LYS A 82 4.96 8.17 23.35
C LYS A 82 3.50 8.15 22.95
N ALA A 83 3.19 7.68 21.73
CA ALA A 83 1.82 7.53 21.25
C ALA A 83 1.01 6.52 22.11
N LYS A 84 1.63 5.40 22.50
CA LYS A 84 0.99 4.41 23.37
C LYS A 84 0.67 4.94 24.77
N LYS A 85 1.54 5.79 25.35
CA LYS A 85 1.30 6.43 26.66
C LYS A 85 0.12 7.41 26.60
N VAL A 86 0.06 8.25 25.55
CA VAL A 86 -1.05 9.19 25.34
C VAL A 86 -2.37 8.43 25.12
N LEU A 87 -2.36 7.36 24.33
CA LEU A 87 -3.55 6.50 24.16
C LEU A 87 -3.98 5.86 25.49
N ALA A 88 -3.03 5.34 26.28
CA ALA A 88 -3.36 4.77 27.59
C ALA A 88 -3.92 5.80 28.57
N GLU A 89 -3.46 7.06 28.50
CA GLU A 89 -3.99 8.17 29.30
C GLU A 89 -5.40 8.56 28.86
N LEU A 90 -5.63 8.69 27.55
CA LEU A 90 -6.95 9.00 26.99
C LEU A 90 -7.99 7.91 27.30
N VAL A 91 -7.59 6.63 27.23
CA VAL A 91 -8.47 5.50 27.58
C VAL A 91 -8.88 5.57 29.06
N LYS A 92 -7.98 5.94 29.98
CA LYS A 92 -8.31 6.15 31.40
C LYS A 92 -9.31 7.30 31.60
N LEU A 93 -9.13 8.41 30.89
CA LEU A 93 -10.05 9.56 30.97
C LEU A 93 -11.46 9.21 30.46
N VAL A 94 -11.56 8.50 29.33
CA VAL A 94 -12.86 8.05 28.79
C VAL A 94 -13.56 7.13 29.79
N GLN A 95 -12.84 6.20 30.40
CA GLN A 95 -13.40 5.26 31.37
C GLN A 95 -13.86 5.96 32.65
N LEU A 96 -13.14 6.99 33.10
CA LEU A 96 -13.52 7.82 34.25
C LEU A 96 -14.78 8.66 33.95
N ILE A 97 -14.87 9.25 32.75
CA ILE A 97 -16.08 9.98 32.32
C ILE A 97 -17.29 9.05 32.25
N GLN A 98 -17.13 7.84 31.68
CA GLN A 98 -18.19 6.82 31.66
C GLN A 98 -18.64 6.47 33.09
N PHE A 99 -17.70 6.31 34.01
CA PHE A 99 -17.98 6.03 35.42
C PHE A 99 -18.75 7.17 36.11
N ILE A 100 -18.34 8.43 35.89
CA ILE A 100 -19.06 9.60 36.41
C ILE A 100 -20.48 9.68 35.83
N ARG A 101 -20.66 9.44 34.53
CA ARG A 101 -21.99 9.41 33.90
C ARG A 101 -22.86 8.29 34.47
N PHE A 102 -22.27 7.14 34.75
CA PHE A 102 -22.95 6.01 35.38
C PHE A 102 -23.37 6.30 36.82
N ILE A 103 -22.50 6.88 37.65
CA ILE A 103 -22.83 7.33 39.01
C ILE A 103 -23.92 8.40 38.96
N ARG A 104 -23.78 9.39 38.06
CA ARG A 104 -24.80 10.44 37.88
C ARG A 104 -26.13 9.85 37.45
N PHE A 105 -26.13 8.83 36.59
CA PHE A 105 -27.33 8.10 36.21
C PHE A 105 -27.96 7.37 37.39
N ILE A 106 -27.17 6.69 38.22
CA ILE A 106 -27.64 6.02 39.45
C ILE A 106 -28.22 7.03 40.45
N VAL A 107 -27.54 8.15 40.68
CA VAL A 107 -27.99 9.21 41.60
C VAL A 107 -29.28 9.84 41.08
N ILE A 108 -29.36 10.16 39.78
CA ILE A 108 -30.59 10.66 39.15
C ILE A 108 -31.72 9.63 39.25
N PHE A 109 -31.44 8.34 39.03
CA PHE A 109 -32.41 7.26 39.16
C PHE A 109 -32.89 7.07 40.60
N LYS A 110 -32.00 7.23 41.60
CA LYS A 110 -32.32 7.17 43.03
C LYS A 110 -33.10 8.40 43.51
N LEU A 111 -32.90 9.57 42.87
CA LEU A 111 -33.62 10.82 43.14
C LEU A 111 -34.98 10.92 42.41
N ARG A 112 -35.25 10.02 41.45
CA ARG A 112 -36.49 10.00 40.66
C ARG A 112 -37.46 8.88 41.09
N LYS A 113 -37.12 8.13 42.14
CA LYS A 113 -37.98 7.16 42.82
C LYS A 113 -38.37 7.73 44.18
#